data_AF-A0A377V164-F1
#
_entry.id   AF-A0A377V164-F1
#
_cell.length_a   1.000
_cell.length_b   1.000
_cell.length_c   1.000
_cell.angle_alpha   90.00
_cell.angle_beta   90.00
_cell.angle_gamma   90.00
#
_symmetry.space_group_name_H-M   'P 1'
#
loop_
_entity.id
_entity.type
_entity.pdbx_description
1 polymer ?
#
loop_
_entity_poly.entity_id
_entity_poly.type
_entity_poly.pdbx_seq_one_letter_code
_entity_poly.pdbx_strand_id
1 'polypeptide(L)'
;MVELSRHGIRPPTAGNREAIEAATGRPWTEWTTHDGELTGHGYAAVVNKGRAEGQHYRQLGLLQAGCPTAESIYVRASPLQRTRATAQALVDGAFPGCGVAIHYVSGDADPLFQTDKFAATQTDPARQLAAVKEKAGDLAQRRQALAPTIQLLKQAVCQADKPCPIFDTPWPGRAEQKWEDHH
;
A
#
# COMPACT_ATOMS: atom_id res chain seq x y z
N MET A 1 21.82 1.49 10.17
CA MET A 1 20.37 1.78 10.25
C MET A 1 19.67 0.86 9.26
N VAL A 2 18.47 0.37 9.58
CA VAL A 2 17.61 -0.37 8.65
C VAL A 2 16.23 0.27 8.69
N GLU A 3 15.66 0.56 7.53
CA GLU A 3 14.31 1.11 7.37
C GLU A 3 13.50 0.24 6.41
N LEU A 4 12.24 -0.01 6.77
CA LEU A 4 11.22 -0.51 5.85
C LEU A 4 10.22 0.61 5.57
N SER A 5 10.21 1.08 4.32
CA SER A 5 9.36 2.19 3.91
C SER A 5 8.18 1.72 3.06
N ARG A 6 7.01 2.30 3.28
CA ARG A 6 5.86 2.15 2.36
C ARG A 6 6.05 3.09 1.18
N HIS A 7 5.55 2.68 0.00
CA HIS A 7 5.45 3.59 -1.14
C HIS A 7 4.66 4.87 -0.80
N GLY A 8 4.96 5.97 -1.50
CA GLY A 8 4.23 7.24 -1.39
C GLY A 8 2.79 7.19 -1.94
N ILE A 9 2.19 8.37 -2.07
CA ILE A 9 0.78 8.53 -2.44
C ILE A 9 0.52 8.02 -3.86
N ARG A 10 -0.48 7.16 -4.00
CA ARG A 10 -0.96 6.59 -5.27
C ARG A 10 -2.48 6.77 -5.41
N PRO A 11 -3.01 6.80 -6.65
CA PRO A 11 -4.44 6.54 -6.88
C PRO A 11 -4.82 5.10 -6.46
N PRO A 12 -6.13 4.76 -6.50
CA PRO A 12 -6.56 3.35 -6.40
C PRO A 12 -5.77 2.47 -7.37
N THR A 13 -5.52 1.21 -7.02
CA THR A 13 -5.11 0.24 -8.05
C THR A 13 -6.32 -0.07 -8.93
N ALA A 14 -6.11 -0.64 -10.12
CA ALA A 14 -7.21 -1.06 -10.99
C ALA A 14 -8.26 -1.92 -10.26
N GLY A 15 -7.81 -2.93 -9.50
CA GLY A 15 -8.71 -3.76 -8.69
C GLY A 15 -9.37 -3.01 -7.52
N ASN A 16 -8.72 -2.00 -6.93
CA ASN A 16 -9.39 -1.14 -5.95
C ASN A 16 -10.46 -0.28 -6.60
N ARG A 17 -10.21 0.30 -7.78
CA ARG A 17 -11.18 1.09 -8.53
C ARG A 17 -12.44 0.28 -8.84
N GLU A 18 -12.25 -0.90 -9.45
CA GLU A 18 -13.36 -1.80 -9.77
C GLU A 18 -14.21 -2.10 -8.51
N ALA A 19 -13.54 -2.44 -7.40
CA ALA A 19 -14.23 -2.76 -6.15
C ALA A 19 -14.99 -1.56 -5.56
N ILE A 20 -14.40 -0.36 -5.50
CA ILE A 20 -15.04 0.81 -4.87
C ILE A 20 -16.16 1.40 -5.75
N GLU A 21 -16.02 1.34 -7.07
CA GLU A 21 -17.06 1.79 -8.00
C GLU A 21 -18.27 0.85 -7.96
N ALA A 22 -18.04 -0.47 -7.95
CA ALA A 22 -19.11 -1.45 -7.74
C ALA A 22 -19.76 -1.32 -6.36
N ALA A 23 -18.97 -1.09 -5.32
CA ALA A 23 -19.42 -0.93 -3.94
C ALA A 23 -20.35 0.29 -3.74
N THR A 24 -20.13 1.36 -4.51
CA THR A 24 -20.86 2.64 -4.37
C THR A 24 -21.82 2.93 -5.52
N GLY A 25 -21.83 2.12 -6.58
CA GLY A 25 -22.72 2.26 -7.73
C GLY A 25 -22.42 3.51 -8.58
N ARG A 26 -21.18 4.03 -8.56
CA ARG A 26 -20.78 5.24 -9.28
C ARG A 26 -19.30 5.26 -9.64
N PRO A 27 -18.89 6.01 -10.68
CA PRO A 27 -17.48 6.24 -10.94
C PRO A 27 -16.82 7.11 -9.85
N TRP A 28 -15.54 6.84 -9.62
CA TRP A 28 -14.67 7.60 -8.74
C TRP A 28 -13.71 8.46 -9.56
N THR A 29 -13.18 9.53 -8.95
CA THR A 29 -12.27 10.48 -9.61
C THR A 29 -11.15 9.76 -10.36
N GLU A 30 -10.96 10.14 -11.62
CA GLU A 30 -9.79 9.78 -12.40
C GLU A 30 -8.65 10.74 -12.06
N TRP A 31 -7.49 10.18 -11.74
CA TRP A 31 -6.33 10.96 -11.37
C TRP A 31 -5.51 11.25 -12.63
N THR A 32 -4.71 12.31 -12.61
CA THR A 32 -3.74 12.57 -13.68
C THR A 32 -2.63 11.51 -13.73
N THR A 33 -2.40 10.80 -12.62
CA THR A 33 -1.48 9.67 -12.52
C THR A 33 -2.23 8.37 -12.75
N HIS A 34 -1.60 7.41 -13.43
CA HIS A 34 -2.18 6.08 -13.63
C HIS A 34 -2.50 5.37 -12.31
N ASP A 35 -3.57 4.58 -12.33
CA ASP A 35 -3.99 3.79 -11.17
C ASP A 35 -2.87 2.89 -10.66
N GLY A 36 -2.59 2.97 -9.35
CA GLY A 36 -1.56 2.18 -8.69
C GLY A 36 -0.11 2.66 -8.87
N GLU A 37 0.14 3.75 -9.60
CA GLU A 37 1.45 4.39 -9.72
C GLU A 37 1.68 5.49 -8.67
N LEU A 38 2.95 5.85 -8.43
CA LEU A 38 3.29 6.96 -7.55
C LEU A 38 2.92 8.29 -8.23
N THR A 39 2.14 9.11 -7.52
CA THR A 39 1.80 10.46 -7.99
C THR A 39 2.98 11.42 -7.89
N GLY A 40 3.00 12.48 -8.71
CA GLY A 40 3.99 13.55 -8.56
C GLY A 40 3.96 14.22 -7.18
N HIS A 41 2.78 14.41 -6.60
CA HIS A 41 2.64 14.90 -5.23
C HIS A 41 3.22 13.91 -4.20
N GLY A 42 2.95 12.61 -4.37
CA GLY A 42 3.53 11.55 -3.54
C GLY A 42 5.05 11.53 -3.61
N TYR A 43 5.63 11.69 -4.80
CA TYR A 43 7.07 11.81 -4.98
C TYR A 43 7.63 13.03 -4.22
N ALA A 44 7.03 14.21 -4.39
CA ALA A 44 7.48 15.43 -3.70
C ALA A 44 7.42 15.30 -2.17
N ALA A 45 6.36 14.68 -1.63
CA ALA A 45 6.24 14.43 -0.20
C ALA A 45 7.34 13.50 0.32
N VAL A 46 7.69 12.45 -0.45
CA VAL A 46 8.75 11.52 -0.10
C VAL A 46 10.14 12.18 -0.18
N VAL A 47 10.39 13.03 -1.19
CA VAL A 47 11.62 13.85 -1.26
C VAL A 47 11.78 14.70 -0.01
N ASN A 48 10.71 15.31 0.49
CA ASN A 48 10.77 16.13 1.71
C ASN A 48 11.13 15.29 2.94
N LYS A 49 10.54 14.09 3.08
CA LYS A 49 10.92 13.14 4.14
C LYS A 49 12.39 12.73 4.02
N GLY A 50 12.82 12.31 2.83
CA GLY A 50 14.20 11.87 2.57
C GLY A 50 15.21 12.99 2.84
N ARG A 51 14.88 14.24 2.50
CA ARG A 51 15.73 15.41 2.79
C ARG A 51 15.94 15.60 4.29
N ALA A 52 14.86 15.62 5.06
CA ALA A 52 14.94 15.77 6.51
C ALA A 52 15.72 14.61 7.14
N GLU A 53 15.48 13.39 6.68
CA GLU A 53 16.17 12.19 7.15
C GLU A 53 17.67 12.19 6.84
N GLY A 54 18.07 12.51 5.61
CA GLY A 54 19.47 12.61 5.23
C GLY A 54 20.20 13.69 6.04
N GLN A 55 19.53 14.83 6.29
CA GLN A 55 20.07 15.89 7.17
C GLN A 55 20.24 15.39 8.60
N HIS A 56 19.24 14.70 9.13
CA HIS A 56 19.28 14.14 10.48
C HIS A 56 20.43 13.14 10.65
N TYR A 57 20.62 12.22 9.71
CA TYR A 57 21.70 11.24 9.81
C TYR A 57 23.10 11.84 9.60
N ARG A 58 23.22 12.95 8.86
CA ARG A 58 24.47 13.73 8.83
C ARG A 58 24.76 14.41 10.16
N GLN A 59 23.74 14.98 10.81
CA GLN A 59 23.88 15.60 12.13
C GLN A 59 24.32 14.60 13.21
N LEU A 60 23.86 13.36 13.12
CA LEU A 60 24.26 12.27 14.00
C LEU A 60 25.64 11.67 13.68
N GLY A 61 26.31 12.13 12.61
CA GLY A 61 27.60 11.60 12.17
C GLY A 61 27.53 10.21 11.52
N LEU A 62 26.32 9.71 11.21
CA LEU A 62 26.14 8.43 10.51
C LEU A 62 26.45 8.55 9.02
N LEU A 63 26.05 9.67 8.40
CA LEU A 63 26.33 9.98 7.00
C LEU A 63 27.38 11.08 6.90
N GLN A 64 28.27 10.94 5.93
CA GLN A 64 29.24 11.99 5.60
C GLN A 64 28.56 13.18 4.91
N ALA A 65 29.23 14.33 4.90
CA ALA A 65 28.85 15.46 4.07
C ALA A 65 29.01 15.12 2.58
N GLY A 66 28.14 15.68 1.73
CA GLY A 66 28.17 15.45 0.28
C GLY A 66 27.47 14.17 -0.16
N CYS A 67 27.94 13.60 -1.28
CA CYS A 67 27.35 12.42 -1.89
C CYS A 67 27.79 11.12 -1.20
N PRO A 68 26.92 10.10 -1.14
CA PRO A 68 27.23 8.85 -0.48
C PRO A 68 28.18 8.00 -1.32
N THR A 69 28.84 7.05 -0.67
CA THR A 69 29.53 5.94 -1.33
C THR A 69 28.65 4.69 -1.29
N ALA A 70 29.06 3.62 -1.99
CA ALA A 70 28.38 2.33 -1.91
C ALA A 70 28.36 1.73 -0.49
N GLU A 71 29.30 2.13 0.38
CA GLU A 71 29.33 1.72 1.79
C GLU A 71 28.34 2.51 2.66
N SER A 72 27.88 3.67 2.19
CA SER A 72 26.99 4.54 2.98
C SER A 72 25.54 4.08 2.95
N ILE A 73 25.08 3.55 1.81
CA ILE A 73 23.68 3.18 1.63
C ILE A 73 23.50 2.11 0.55
N TYR A 74 22.56 1.19 0.82
CA TYR A 74 22.02 0.27 -0.16
C TYR A 74 20.49 0.37 -0.13
N VAL A 75 19.87 0.63 -1.27
CA VAL A 75 18.42 0.79 -1.38
C VAL A 75 17.84 -0.31 -2.26
N ARG A 76 16.99 -1.16 -1.68
CA ARG A 76 16.26 -2.19 -2.41
C ARG A 76 14.76 -1.91 -2.39
N ALA A 77 14.17 -1.84 -3.57
CA ALA A 77 12.74 -1.65 -3.75
C ALA A 77 12.08 -2.93 -4.30
N SER A 78 10.81 -3.13 -3.95
CA SER A 78 9.94 -4.02 -4.72
C SER A 78 9.89 -3.56 -6.19
N PRO A 79 9.74 -4.47 -7.16
CA PRO A 79 9.81 -4.15 -8.59
C PRO A 79 8.67 -3.25 -9.10
N LEU A 80 7.61 -3.02 -8.32
CA LEU A 80 6.47 -2.19 -8.71
C LEU A 80 6.90 -0.73 -8.97
N GLN A 81 6.26 -0.08 -9.94
CA GLN A 81 6.57 1.31 -10.31
C GLN A 81 6.56 2.23 -9.08
N ARG A 82 5.50 2.14 -8.27
CA ARG A 82 5.32 3.02 -7.11
C ARG A 82 6.39 2.86 -6.04
N THR A 83 6.93 1.66 -5.87
CA THR A 83 8.00 1.38 -4.89
C THR A 83 9.35 1.80 -5.42
N ARG A 84 9.64 1.55 -6.71
CA ARG A 84 10.86 2.06 -7.37
C ARG A 84 10.92 3.59 -7.35
N ALA A 85 9.83 4.24 -7.76
CA ALA A 85 9.77 5.71 -7.76
C ALA A 85 9.84 6.31 -6.34
N THR A 86 9.28 5.64 -5.33
CA THR A 86 9.42 6.08 -3.92
C THR A 86 10.85 5.94 -3.43
N ALA A 87 11.51 4.82 -3.73
CA ALA A 87 12.91 4.61 -3.37
C ALA A 87 13.81 5.67 -4.01
N GLN A 88 13.56 6.01 -5.29
CA GLN A 88 14.26 7.09 -5.97
C GLN A 88 14.02 8.44 -5.28
N ALA A 89 12.76 8.78 -4.96
CA ALA A 89 12.42 10.00 -4.24
C ALA A 89 13.12 10.13 -2.87
N LEU A 90 13.24 9.03 -2.12
CA LEU A 90 13.93 9.01 -0.83
C LEU A 90 15.40 9.41 -1.00
N VAL A 91 16.11 8.78 -1.94
CA VAL A 91 17.53 9.06 -2.15
C VAL A 91 17.78 10.41 -2.83
N ASP A 92 16.88 10.88 -3.69
CA ASP A 92 16.94 12.21 -4.29
C ASP A 92 16.78 13.31 -3.23
N GLY A 93 15.93 13.07 -2.22
CA GLY A 93 15.82 13.93 -1.05
C GLY A 93 17.04 13.86 -0.14
N ALA A 94 17.45 12.65 0.24
CA ALA A 94 18.53 12.43 1.22
C ALA A 94 19.91 12.87 0.71
N PHE A 95 20.15 12.72 -0.61
CA PHE A 95 21.41 13.01 -1.29
C PHE A 95 21.18 13.86 -2.55
N PRO A 96 20.86 15.15 -2.40
CA PRO A 96 20.47 16.01 -3.52
C PRO A 96 21.54 16.09 -4.60
N GLY A 97 21.17 15.78 -5.85
CA GLY A 97 22.05 15.88 -7.03
C GLY A 97 23.07 14.75 -7.16
N CYS A 98 23.05 13.73 -6.30
CA CYS A 98 24.06 12.68 -6.28
C CYS A 98 23.79 11.50 -7.20
N GLY A 99 22.60 11.40 -7.80
CA GLY A 99 22.26 10.31 -8.72
C GLY A 99 22.37 8.92 -8.10
N VAL A 100 21.99 8.78 -6.82
CA VAL A 100 22.10 7.52 -6.08
C VAL A 100 21.19 6.48 -6.73
N ALA A 101 21.77 5.33 -7.08
CA ALA A 101 21.03 4.23 -7.69
C ALA A 101 20.18 3.48 -6.66
N ILE A 102 19.06 2.93 -7.13
CA ILE A 102 18.24 1.97 -6.41
C ILE A 102 18.36 0.59 -7.05
N HIS A 103 18.14 -0.46 -6.25
CA HIS A 103 18.18 -1.84 -6.70
C HIS A 103 16.79 -2.48 -6.61
N TYR A 104 16.49 -3.35 -7.55
CA TYR A 104 15.26 -4.14 -7.60
C TYR A 104 15.51 -5.36 -8.46
N VAL A 105 14.71 -6.40 -8.29
CA VAL A 105 14.77 -7.60 -9.14
C VAL A 105 14.34 -7.28 -10.57
N SER A 106 14.89 -8.01 -11.56
CA SER A 106 14.51 -7.83 -12.96
C SER A 106 13.11 -8.36 -13.29
N GLY A 107 12.61 -9.33 -12.50
CA GLY A 107 11.25 -9.86 -12.61
C GLY A 107 10.20 -9.04 -11.87
N ASP A 108 8.99 -9.57 -11.78
CA ASP A 108 7.84 -8.96 -11.12
C ASP A 108 7.66 -9.39 -9.65
N ALA A 109 8.41 -10.41 -9.21
CA ALA A 109 8.36 -10.95 -7.85
C ALA A 109 9.74 -10.90 -7.17
N ASP A 110 9.86 -10.08 -6.13
CA ASP A 110 10.98 -10.10 -5.20
C ASP A 110 10.63 -11.02 -4.01
N PRO A 111 11.47 -12.01 -3.65
CA PRO A 111 11.20 -12.92 -2.54
C PRO A 111 11.08 -12.24 -1.17
N LEU A 112 11.57 -11.00 -1.02
CA LEU A 112 11.40 -10.22 0.20
C LEU A 112 10.04 -9.51 0.28
N PHE A 113 9.35 -9.31 -0.85
CA PHE A 113 8.15 -8.46 -0.93
C PHE A 113 6.90 -9.15 -1.51
N GLN A 114 7.07 -10.01 -2.52
CA GLN A 114 5.99 -10.78 -3.18
C GLN A 114 5.99 -12.22 -2.66
N THR A 115 5.93 -12.37 -1.34
CA THR A 115 6.10 -13.68 -0.66
C THR A 115 5.02 -14.70 -1.05
N ASP A 116 3.84 -14.26 -1.47
CA ASP A 116 2.76 -15.12 -1.98
C ASP A 116 3.14 -15.84 -3.29
N LYS A 117 4.15 -15.36 -4.03
CA LYS A 117 4.61 -15.93 -5.30
C LYS A 117 5.65 -17.03 -5.15
N PHE A 118 6.15 -17.27 -3.94
CA PHE A 118 7.21 -18.25 -3.69
C PHE A 118 6.70 -19.36 -2.78
N ALA A 119 6.88 -20.62 -3.21
CA ALA A 119 6.39 -21.80 -2.49
C ALA A 119 6.86 -21.85 -1.03
N ALA A 120 8.09 -21.39 -0.75
CA ALA A 120 8.65 -21.37 0.60
C ALA A 120 7.91 -20.44 1.59
N THR A 121 7.13 -19.49 1.08
CA THR A 121 6.44 -18.47 1.88
C THR A 121 4.93 -18.42 1.62
N GLN A 122 4.39 -19.38 0.85
CA GLN A 122 2.96 -19.50 0.64
C GLN A 122 2.26 -19.97 1.92
N THR A 123 1.11 -19.36 2.21
CA THR A 123 0.25 -19.76 3.31
C THR A 123 -0.64 -20.92 2.89
N ASP A 124 -0.82 -21.90 3.78
CA ASP A 124 -1.83 -22.94 3.60
C ASP A 124 -3.24 -22.30 3.71
N PRO A 125 -4.10 -22.42 2.69
CA PRO A 125 -5.40 -21.76 2.66
C PRO A 125 -6.32 -22.15 3.82
N ALA A 126 -6.32 -23.43 4.22
CA ALA A 126 -7.17 -23.92 5.30
C ALA A 126 -6.72 -23.36 6.66
N ARG A 127 -5.40 -23.35 6.92
CA ARG A 127 -4.83 -22.71 8.13
C ARG A 127 -5.08 -21.21 8.15
N GLN A 128 -4.95 -20.54 7.01
CA GLN A 128 -5.24 -19.11 6.90
C GLN A 128 -6.70 -18.81 7.21
N LEU A 129 -7.64 -19.57 6.63
CA LEU A 129 -9.07 -19.42 6.88
C LEU A 129 -9.40 -19.65 8.36
N ALA A 130 -8.86 -20.72 8.96
CA ALA A 130 -9.07 -21.02 10.38
C ALA A 130 -8.56 -19.88 11.28
N ALA A 131 -7.34 -19.38 11.03
CA ALA A 131 -6.77 -18.29 11.80
C ALA A 131 -7.54 -16.96 11.63
N VAL A 132 -8.04 -16.68 10.41
CA VAL A 132 -8.88 -15.51 10.17
C VAL A 132 -10.21 -15.64 10.92
N LYS A 133 -10.88 -16.79 10.86
CA LYS A 133 -12.15 -17.03 11.57
C LYS A 133 -11.99 -16.91 13.08
N GLU A 134 -10.94 -17.51 13.63
CA GLU A 134 -10.62 -17.43 15.06
C GLU A 134 -10.42 -15.98 15.52
N LYS A 135 -9.62 -15.20 14.77
CA LYS A 135 -9.36 -13.80 15.10
C LYS A 135 -10.55 -12.88 14.84
N ALA A 136 -11.32 -13.16 13.78
CA ALA A 136 -12.51 -12.41 13.42
C ALA A 136 -13.61 -12.59 14.47
N GLY A 137 -13.81 -13.79 15.01
CA GLY A 137 -14.91 -14.03 15.95
C GLY A 137 -16.26 -13.63 15.35
N ASP A 138 -17.10 -12.94 16.12
CA ASP A 138 -18.41 -12.48 15.64
C ASP A 138 -18.30 -11.20 14.78
N LEU A 139 -18.41 -11.39 13.46
CA LEU A 139 -18.38 -10.30 12.49
C LEU A 139 -19.62 -9.39 12.54
N ALA A 140 -20.78 -9.89 12.96
CA ALA A 140 -21.97 -9.08 13.13
C ALA A 140 -21.81 -8.13 14.33
N GLN A 141 -21.27 -8.63 15.45
CA GLN A 141 -20.93 -7.81 16.61
C GLN A 141 -19.89 -6.74 16.26
N ARG A 142 -18.85 -7.10 15.49
CA ARG A 142 -17.84 -6.14 15.02
C ARG A 142 -18.42 -5.07 14.11
N ARG A 143 -19.28 -5.45 13.17
CA ARG A 143 -19.97 -4.51 12.28
C ARG A 143 -20.83 -3.53 13.09
N GLN A 144 -21.56 -4.04 14.09
CA GLN A 144 -22.36 -3.20 14.99
C GLN A 144 -21.48 -2.22 15.78
N ALA A 145 -20.35 -2.67 16.31
CA ALA A 145 -19.39 -1.80 17.01
C ALA A 145 -18.82 -0.69 16.12
N LEU A 146 -18.68 -0.95 14.81
CA LEU A 146 -18.21 0.01 13.82
C LEU A 146 -19.32 0.87 13.19
N ALA A 147 -20.59 0.72 13.62
CA ALA A 147 -21.71 1.43 13.03
C ALA A 147 -21.51 2.96 12.90
N PRO A 148 -20.95 3.69 13.89
CA PRO A 148 -20.68 5.13 13.75
C PRO A 148 -19.70 5.43 12.59
N THR A 149 -18.63 4.67 12.47
CA THR A 149 -17.62 4.84 11.41
C THR A 149 -18.18 4.46 10.04
N ILE A 150 -18.96 3.38 9.98
CA ILE A 150 -19.67 2.95 8.77
C ILE A 150 -20.61 4.05 8.28
N GLN A 151 -21.33 4.71 9.20
CA GLN A 151 -22.22 5.81 8.87
C GLN A 151 -21.48 7.03 8.32
N LEU A 152 -20.32 7.40 8.91
CA LEU A 152 -19.48 8.48 8.39
C LEU A 152 -18.97 8.17 6.97
N LEU A 153 -18.54 6.94 6.72
CA LEU A 153 -18.12 6.53 5.38
C LEU A 153 -19.29 6.58 4.39
N LYS A 154 -20.48 6.10 4.78
CA LYS A 154 -21.70 6.14 3.96
C LYS A 154 -22.04 7.57 3.55
N GLN A 155 -21.97 8.52 4.49
CA GLN A 155 -22.20 9.95 4.23
C GLN A 155 -21.19 10.55 3.25
N ALA A 156 -19.93 10.10 3.28
CA ALA A 156 -18.90 10.62 2.41
C ALA A 156 -18.97 10.08 0.98
N VAL A 157 -19.41 8.83 0.78
CA VAL A 157 -19.24 8.13 -0.52
C VAL A 157 -20.54 7.84 -1.26
N CYS A 158 -21.69 7.75 -0.57
CA CYS A 158 -22.96 7.43 -1.22
C CYS A 158 -23.65 8.68 -1.75
N GLN A 159 -24.35 8.55 -2.88
CA GLN A 159 -25.23 9.59 -3.40
C GLN A 159 -26.60 9.51 -2.71
N ALA A 160 -27.21 10.66 -2.43
CA ALA A 160 -28.57 10.72 -1.92
C ALA A 160 -29.53 9.97 -2.86
N ASP A 161 -30.45 9.19 -2.27
CA ASP A 161 -31.50 8.43 -2.95
C ASP A 161 -31.01 7.45 -4.04
N LYS A 162 -29.74 7.03 -3.98
CA LYS A 162 -29.19 6.00 -4.88
C LYS A 162 -28.74 4.75 -4.12
N PRO A 163 -28.80 3.56 -4.77
CA PRO A 163 -28.24 2.34 -4.20
C PRO A 163 -26.75 2.51 -3.85
N CYS A 164 -26.35 1.99 -2.70
CA CYS A 164 -24.95 1.99 -2.25
C CYS A 164 -24.59 0.61 -1.69
N PRO A 165 -24.40 -0.40 -2.59
CA PRO A 165 -24.53 -1.82 -2.25
C PRO A 165 -23.65 -2.33 -1.10
N ILE A 166 -22.47 -1.75 -0.91
CA ILE A 166 -21.52 -2.23 0.10
C ILE A 166 -22.03 -2.09 1.54
N PHE A 167 -22.92 -1.13 1.79
CA PHE A 167 -23.48 -0.89 3.12
C PHE A 167 -24.63 -1.83 3.47
N ASP A 168 -25.17 -2.55 2.48
CA ASP A 168 -26.28 -3.48 2.64
C ASP A 168 -25.78 -4.94 2.79
N THR A 169 -24.51 -5.19 2.47
CA THR A 169 -23.92 -6.53 2.52
C THR A 169 -23.48 -6.89 3.97
N PRO A 170 -23.86 -8.07 4.51
CA PRO A 170 -23.35 -8.55 5.79
C PRO A 170 -21.86 -8.89 5.76
N TRP A 171 -21.27 -9.08 6.93
CA TRP A 171 -19.90 -9.57 7.09
C TRP A 171 -19.97 -11.02 7.62
N PRO A 172 -19.36 -12.00 6.96
CA PRO A 172 -18.57 -11.88 5.73
C PRO A 172 -19.44 -11.60 4.50
N GLY A 173 -18.87 -10.93 3.50
CA GLY A 173 -19.59 -10.61 2.25
C GLY A 173 -19.58 -11.78 1.25
N ARG A 174 -20.35 -11.66 0.15
CA ARG A 174 -20.46 -12.71 -0.91
C ARG A 174 -19.12 -13.16 -1.51
N ALA A 175 -18.08 -12.32 -1.49
CA ALA A 175 -16.76 -12.68 -2.01
C ALA A 175 -15.97 -13.62 -1.07
N GLU A 176 -16.19 -13.53 0.23
CA GLU A 176 -15.64 -14.47 1.23
C GLU A 176 -16.47 -15.76 1.30
N GLN A 177 -17.76 -15.69 0.99
CA GLN A 177 -18.63 -16.87 0.91
C GLN A 177 -18.19 -17.83 -0.22
N LYS A 178 -17.71 -17.31 -1.35
CA LYS A 178 -17.09 -18.14 -2.41
C LYS A 178 -15.81 -18.86 -1.96
N TRP A 179 -15.10 -18.34 -0.96
CA TRP A 179 -13.97 -19.05 -0.34
C TRP A 179 -14.44 -20.20 0.55
N GLU A 180 -15.63 -20.08 1.15
CA GLU A 180 -16.26 -21.13 1.96
C GLU A 180 -16.92 -22.23 1.11
N ASP A 181 -17.49 -21.88 -0.05
CA ASP A 181 -18.29 -22.80 -0.90
C ASP A 181 -17.46 -23.63 -1.91
N HIS A 182 -16.16 -23.35 -2.06
CA HIS A 182 -15.27 -24.05 -3.00
C HIS A 182 -14.29 -25.04 -2.35
N HIS A 183 -14.59 -25.46 -1.11
CA HIS A 183 -13.97 -26.60 -0.39
C HIS A 183 -15.08 -27.47 0.23
#